data_AF-A0A516SAK3-F1
#
_entry.id   AF-A0A516SAK3-F1
#
_cell.length_a   1.000
_cell.length_b   1.000
_cell.length_c   1.000
_cell.angle_alpha   90.00
_cell.angle_beta   90.00
_cell.angle_gamma   90.00
#
_symmetry.space_group_name_H-M   'P 1'
#
loop_
_entity.id
_entity.type
_entity.pdbx_description
1 polymer ?
#
loop_
_entity_poly.entity_id
_entity_poly.type
_entity_poly.pdbx_seq_one_letter_code
_entity_poly.pdbx_strand_id
1 'polypeptide(L)'
;MKLTHLPLFAFVLIGITASGQAKKEPDVWLQALRSINYAATVKAGFVPGCKGGSALSLSKYYRLVCPKLYSIPNEIIESAALPYLKRHVSKDIALQAIAAWTSREGILLSQKMVLVIESGQKDLLTFDDLRMLDDRNRSEHGRAFGAFADDKEGSAAVVTAMSLYVPKHSR
;
A
#
# COMPACT_ATOMS: atom_id res chain seq x y z
N MET A 1 -31.99 -66.05 19.08
CA MET A 1 -30.82 -66.95 19.22
C MET A 1 -30.11 -67.01 17.87
N LYS A 2 -28.84 -66.55 17.80
CA LYS A 2 -27.84 -66.66 16.69
C LYS A 2 -28.26 -66.03 15.34
N LEU A 3 -27.69 -64.95 14.79
CA LEU A 3 -26.31 -64.46 14.60
C LEU A 3 -25.44 -65.35 13.71
N THR A 4 -24.77 -64.71 12.72
CA THR A 4 -23.69 -65.15 11.78
C THR A 4 -24.14 -65.58 10.37
N HIS A 5 -23.53 -65.19 9.23
CA HIS A 5 -22.35 -64.35 8.91
C HIS A 5 -22.23 -64.07 7.38
N LEU A 6 -21.59 -62.92 7.04
CA LEU A 6 -20.75 -62.58 5.84
C LEU A 6 -21.40 -62.30 4.45
N PRO A 7 -20.73 -61.55 3.53
CA PRO A 7 -19.52 -60.72 3.65
C PRO A 7 -19.57 -59.33 2.95
N LEU A 8 -18.53 -58.54 3.27
CA LEU A 8 -17.82 -57.52 2.46
C LEU A 8 -18.50 -57.04 1.17
N PHE A 9 -18.83 -55.74 1.13
CA PHE A 9 -18.58 -54.93 -0.06
C PHE A 9 -17.85 -53.65 0.35
N ALA A 10 -16.66 -53.51 -0.23
CA ALA A 10 -15.72 -52.43 0.00
C ALA A 10 -16.32 -51.08 -0.40
N PHE A 11 -16.48 -50.18 0.58
CA PHE A 11 -16.66 -48.76 0.32
C PHE A 11 -15.30 -48.15 -0.05
N VAL A 12 -15.00 -48.12 -1.35
CA VAL A 12 -13.98 -47.21 -1.88
C VAL A 12 -14.62 -45.83 -1.98
N LEU A 13 -14.62 -45.09 -0.88
CA LEU A 13 -14.84 -43.64 -0.90
C LEU A 13 -13.56 -43.00 -1.41
N ILE A 14 -13.54 -42.69 -2.71
CA ILE A 14 -12.59 -41.76 -3.30
C ILE A 14 -12.85 -40.42 -2.61
N GLY A 15 -12.08 -40.14 -1.57
CA GLY A 15 -11.96 -38.81 -1.00
C GLY A 15 -11.36 -37.91 -2.06
N ILE A 16 -12.20 -37.21 -2.82
CA ILE A 16 -11.78 -36.02 -3.54
C ILE A 16 -11.43 -35.02 -2.45
N THR A 17 -10.16 -35.01 -2.04
CA THR A 17 -9.58 -33.83 -1.38
C THR A 17 -9.61 -32.75 -2.44
N ALA A 18 -10.72 -32.03 -2.50
CA ALA A 18 -10.79 -30.73 -3.12
C ALA A 18 -9.70 -29.92 -2.43
N SER A 19 -8.54 -29.87 -3.06
CA SER A 19 -7.49 -28.92 -2.74
C SER A 19 -8.04 -27.58 -3.19
N GLY A 20 -8.99 -27.07 -2.40
CA GLY A 20 -9.40 -25.69 -2.46
C GLY A 20 -8.14 -24.91 -2.13
N GLN A 21 -7.42 -24.48 -3.16
CA GLN A 21 -6.62 -23.29 -3.08
C GLN A 21 -7.62 -22.20 -2.70
N ALA A 22 -7.82 -22.02 -1.39
CA ALA A 22 -8.50 -20.86 -0.85
C ALA A 22 -7.74 -19.69 -1.44
N LYS A 23 -8.32 -19.05 -2.47
CA LYS A 23 -7.86 -17.74 -2.95
C LYS A 23 -7.86 -16.88 -1.71
N LYS A 24 -6.67 -16.68 -1.13
CA LYS A 24 -6.48 -15.83 0.04
C LYS A 24 -7.10 -14.50 -0.36
N GLU A 25 -8.22 -14.14 0.25
CA GLU A 25 -8.91 -12.90 -0.08
C GLU A 25 -7.89 -11.76 -0.06
N PRO A 26 -7.93 -10.84 -1.04
CA PRO A 26 -7.01 -9.72 -1.07
C PRO A 26 -7.04 -9.00 0.28
N ASP A 27 -5.87 -8.78 0.88
CA ASP A 27 -5.78 -7.99 2.11
C ASP A 27 -6.30 -6.58 1.81
N VAL A 28 -7.50 -6.27 2.32
CA VAL A 28 -8.21 -5.02 2.05
C VAL A 28 -7.40 -3.79 2.40
N TRP A 29 -6.55 -3.86 3.43
CA TRP A 29 -5.67 -2.75 3.81
C TRP A 29 -4.55 -2.56 2.78
N LEU A 30 -4.00 -3.66 2.26
CA LEU A 30 -3.03 -3.60 1.17
C LEU A 30 -3.66 -3.03 -0.10
N GLN A 31 -4.89 -3.43 -0.42
CA GLN A 31 -5.64 -2.85 -1.53
C GLN A 31 -5.88 -1.35 -1.33
N ALA A 32 -6.17 -0.92 -0.09
CA ALA A 32 -6.36 0.50 0.22
C ALA A 32 -5.07 1.32 0.06
N LEU A 33 -3.90 0.80 0.49
CA LEU A 33 -2.61 1.45 0.22
C LEU A 33 -2.38 1.65 -1.29
N ARG A 34 -2.71 0.63 -2.08
CA ARG A 34 -2.55 0.66 -3.54
C ARG A 34 -3.51 1.63 -4.20
N SER A 35 -4.77 1.67 -3.76
CA SER A 35 -5.76 2.60 -4.34
C SER A 35 -5.38 4.06 -4.12
N ILE A 36 -4.75 4.39 -3.00
CA ILE A 36 -4.28 5.77 -2.73
C ILE A 36 -2.91 6.09 -3.33
N ASN A 37 -2.34 5.21 -4.15
CA ASN A 37 -0.99 5.36 -4.71
C ASN A 37 0.11 5.57 -3.65
N TYR A 38 -0.01 4.94 -2.47
CA TYR A 38 0.86 5.20 -1.32
C TYR A 38 2.36 5.07 -1.65
N ALA A 39 2.77 3.97 -2.30
CA ALA A 39 4.17 3.77 -2.65
C ALA A 39 4.72 4.82 -3.62
N ALA A 40 3.90 5.27 -4.57
CA ALA A 40 4.28 6.34 -5.50
C ALA A 40 4.40 7.69 -4.78
N THR A 41 3.45 8.00 -3.89
CA THR A 41 3.49 9.19 -3.04
C THR A 41 4.73 9.23 -2.15
N VAL A 42 5.08 8.11 -1.50
CA VAL A 42 6.31 7.99 -0.70
C VAL A 42 7.54 8.26 -1.57
N LYS A 43 7.65 7.61 -2.73
CA LYS A 43 8.78 7.82 -3.65
C LYS A 43 8.88 9.27 -4.10
N ALA A 44 7.77 9.87 -4.51
CA ALA A 44 7.70 11.27 -4.91
C ALA A 44 8.21 12.21 -3.81
N GLY A 45 7.88 11.95 -2.54
CA GLY A 45 8.36 12.73 -1.41
C GLY A 45 9.89 12.71 -1.22
N PHE A 46 10.56 11.65 -1.68
CA PHE A 46 12.03 11.58 -1.67
C PHE A 46 12.68 12.37 -2.81
N VAL A 47 12.00 12.56 -3.94
CA VAL A 47 12.61 13.12 -5.15
C VAL A 47 13.23 14.50 -4.93
N PRO A 48 12.56 15.49 -4.28
CA PRO A 48 13.16 16.80 -4.04
C PRO A 48 14.46 16.73 -3.22
N GLY A 49 14.54 15.81 -2.25
CA GLY A 49 15.75 15.64 -1.44
C GLY A 49 16.85 14.82 -2.11
N CYS A 50 16.53 14.09 -3.19
CA CYS A 50 17.50 13.37 -4.02
C CYS A 50 18.12 14.22 -5.14
N LYS A 51 17.60 15.43 -5.40
CA LYS A 51 18.18 16.36 -6.37
C LYS A 51 19.53 16.89 -5.87
N GLY A 52 20.49 17.04 -6.78
CA GLY A 52 21.81 17.61 -6.48
C GLY A 52 21.70 18.99 -5.84
N GLY A 53 22.47 19.24 -4.78
CA GLY A 53 22.45 20.50 -4.04
C GLY A 53 21.42 20.59 -2.90
N SER A 54 20.54 19.58 -2.73
CA SER A 54 19.68 19.52 -1.55
C SER A 54 20.46 19.16 -0.29
N ALA A 55 20.29 19.90 0.81
CA ALA A 55 20.90 19.56 2.10
C ALA A 55 20.46 18.18 2.62
N LEU A 56 19.24 17.74 2.25
CA LEU A 56 18.71 16.43 2.62
C LEU A 56 19.50 15.29 1.99
N SER A 57 20.07 15.49 0.80
CA SER A 57 20.88 14.48 0.10
C SER A 57 22.11 14.04 0.90
N LEU A 58 22.58 14.85 1.85
CA LEU A 58 23.70 14.54 2.74
C LEU A 58 23.31 13.67 3.94
N SER A 59 22.02 13.59 4.26
CA SER A 59 21.54 12.77 5.36
C SER A 59 21.76 11.28 5.09
N LYS A 60 21.89 10.48 6.16
CA LYS A 60 22.15 9.03 6.05
C LYS A 60 21.10 8.31 5.19
N TYR A 61 19.82 8.59 5.43
CA TYR A 61 18.72 7.90 4.75
C TYR A 61 18.64 8.25 3.27
N TYR A 62 18.77 9.53 2.90
CA TYR A 62 18.76 9.93 1.49
C TYR A 62 19.96 9.36 0.72
N ARG A 63 21.16 9.33 1.31
CA ARG A 63 22.33 8.67 0.68
C ARG A 63 22.10 7.19 0.36
N LEU A 64 21.36 6.48 1.22
CA LEU A 64 21.04 5.06 1.02
C LEU A 64 19.91 4.86 0.01
N VAL A 65 18.90 5.73 0.03
CA VAL A 65 17.66 5.58 -0.77
C VAL A 65 17.83 6.15 -2.18
N CYS A 66 18.39 7.35 -2.34
CA CYS A 66 18.39 8.06 -3.61
C CYS A 66 18.99 7.29 -4.80
N PRO A 67 20.14 6.58 -4.67
CA PRO A 67 20.72 5.84 -5.79
C PRO A 67 19.84 4.71 -6.32
N LYS A 68 18.85 4.26 -5.53
CA LYS A 68 17.99 3.11 -5.82
C LYS A 68 16.50 3.43 -5.77
N LEU A 69 16.11 4.70 -5.57
CA LEU A 69 14.74 5.11 -5.24
C LEU A 69 13.68 4.48 -6.14
N TYR A 70 13.86 4.58 -7.46
CA TYR A 70 12.90 4.04 -8.44
C TYR A 70 13.00 2.52 -8.62
N SER A 71 14.10 1.89 -8.19
CA SER A 71 14.28 0.43 -8.22
C SER A 71 13.72 -0.29 -6.99
N ILE A 72 13.30 0.44 -5.95
CA ILE A 72 12.65 -0.12 -4.76
C ILE A 72 11.24 -0.60 -5.18
N PRO A 73 10.91 -1.90 -5.01
CA PRO A 73 9.58 -2.42 -5.31
C PRO A 73 8.52 -1.78 -4.43
N ASN A 74 7.31 -1.57 -4.96
CA ASN A 74 6.20 -0.99 -4.19
C ASN A 74 5.86 -1.86 -2.98
N GLU A 75 6.00 -3.19 -3.12
CA GLU A 75 5.72 -4.17 -2.08
C GLU A 75 6.60 -3.96 -0.84
N ILE A 76 7.83 -3.46 -0.99
CA ILE A 76 8.71 -3.14 0.15
C ILE A 76 8.13 -1.99 0.98
N ILE A 77 7.62 -0.96 0.31
CA ILE A 77 7.02 0.21 0.94
C ILE A 77 5.67 -0.15 1.56
N GLU A 78 4.81 -0.83 0.78
CA GLU A 78 3.47 -1.23 1.20
C GLU A 78 3.50 -2.20 2.38
N SER A 79 4.37 -3.22 2.34
CA SER A 79 4.47 -4.21 3.42
C SER A 79 4.98 -3.60 4.72
N ALA A 80 5.88 -2.61 4.64
CA ALA A 80 6.38 -1.89 5.81
C ALA A 80 5.31 -1.00 6.44
N ALA A 81 4.46 -0.38 5.63
CA ALA A 81 3.37 0.49 6.08
C ALA A 81 2.16 -0.28 6.62
N LEU A 82 1.90 -1.49 6.12
CA LEU A 82 0.66 -2.23 6.35
C LEU A 82 0.29 -2.43 7.84
N PRO A 83 1.22 -2.82 8.74
CA PRO A 83 0.88 -2.99 10.16
C PRO A 83 0.44 -1.68 10.84
N TYR A 84 0.94 -0.55 10.36
CA TYR A 84 0.62 0.78 10.91
C TYR A 84 -0.71 1.27 10.36
N LEU A 85 -0.98 1.08 9.07
CA LEU A 85 -2.29 1.38 8.49
C LEU A 85 -3.41 0.67 9.27
N LYS A 86 -3.22 -0.61 9.62
CA LYS A 86 -4.20 -1.41 10.38
C LYS A 86 -4.50 -0.88 11.78
N ARG A 87 -3.65 -0.03 12.36
CA ARG A 87 -3.91 0.62 13.67
C ARG A 87 -4.87 1.79 13.55
N HIS A 88 -4.89 2.46 12.39
CA HIS A 88 -5.60 3.72 12.19
C HIS A 88 -6.86 3.56 11.32
N VAL A 89 -6.86 2.56 10.44
CA VAL A 89 -7.89 2.38 9.43
C VAL A 89 -8.60 1.05 9.65
N SER A 90 -9.89 1.11 9.97
CA SER A 90 -10.74 -0.08 10.05
C SER A 90 -10.99 -0.68 8.65
N LYS A 91 -11.49 -1.92 8.61
CA LYS A 91 -11.82 -2.59 7.35
C LYS A 91 -12.84 -1.80 6.52
N ASP A 92 -13.89 -1.27 7.15
CA ASP A 92 -14.93 -0.51 6.45
C ASP A 92 -14.39 0.79 5.88
N ILE A 93 -13.50 1.47 6.62
CA ILE A 93 -12.83 2.69 6.16
C ILE A 93 -11.87 2.40 5.01
N ALA A 94 -11.17 1.27 5.05
CA ALA A 94 -10.35 0.82 3.93
C ALA A 94 -11.20 0.60 2.67
N LEU A 95 -12.38 -0.03 2.79
CA LEU A 95 -13.31 -0.23 1.66
C LEU A 95 -13.84 1.10 1.10
N GLN A 96 -14.19 2.06 1.96
CA GLN A 96 -14.62 3.39 1.52
C GLN A 96 -13.50 4.12 0.77
N ALA A 97 -12.26 4.06 1.29
CA ALA A 97 -11.10 4.64 0.63
C ALA A 97 -10.86 3.98 -0.73
N ILE A 98 -10.93 2.65 -0.82
CA ILE A 98 -10.80 1.93 -2.10
C ILE A 98 -11.83 2.47 -3.09
N ALA A 99 -13.12 2.47 -2.74
CA ALA A 99 -14.17 2.96 -3.63
C ALA A 99 -13.92 4.41 -4.11
N ALA A 100 -13.51 5.30 -3.21
CA ALA A 100 -13.24 6.69 -3.53
C ALA A 100 -12.03 6.87 -4.45
N TRP A 101 -10.95 6.11 -4.23
CA TRP A 101 -9.68 6.27 -4.93
C TRP A 101 -9.52 5.41 -6.18
N THR A 102 -10.39 4.40 -6.37
CA THR A 102 -10.50 3.65 -7.63
C THR A 102 -11.51 4.25 -8.61
N SER A 103 -12.25 5.31 -8.24
CA SER A 103 -13.08 6.06 -9.20
C SER A 103 -12.19 6.74 -10.24
N ARG A 104 -12.75 7.09 -11.41
CA ARG A 104 -12.00 7.80 -12.46
C ARG A 104 -11.37 9.09 -11.92
N GLU A 105 -12.14 9.86 -11.17
CA GLU A 105 -11.71 11.11 -10.55
C GLU A 105 -10.63 10.87 -9.49
N GLY A 106 -10.81 9.84 -8.65
CA GLY A 106 -9.83 9.48 -7.63
C GLY A 106 -8.48 9.07 -8.22
N ILE A 107 -8.49 8.26 -9.29
CA ILE A 107 -7.28 7.85 -10.00
C ILE A 107 -6.55 9.07 -10.57
N LEU A 108 -7.26 9.93 -11.32
CA LEU A 108 -6.67 11.12 -11.93
C LEU A 108 -6.12 12.08 -10.87
N LEU A 109 -6.87 12.31 -9.79
CA LEU A 109 -6.44 13.17 -8.69
C LEU A 109 -5.18 12.63 -8.01
N SER A 110 -5.14 11.34 -7.69
CA SER A 110 -3.98 10.72 -7.05
C SER A 110 -2.71 10.80 -7.92
N GLN A 111 -2.84 10.65 -9.24
CA GLN A 111 -1.72 10.82 -10.17
C GLN A 111 -1.20 12.26 -10.19
N LYS A 112 -2.11 13.25 -10.21
CA LYS A 112 -1.72 14.68 -10.11
C LYS A 112 -1.03 14.98 -8.79
N MET A 113 -1.53 14.45 -7.67
CA MET A 113 -0.89 14.63 -6.35
C MET A 113 0.55 14.12 -6.34
N VAL A 114 0.82 12.94 -6.91
CA VAL A 114 2.18 12.40 -7.02
C VAL A 114 3.09 13.37 -7.79
N LEU A 115 2.63 13.91 -8.91
CA LEU A 115 3.39 14.89 -9.70
C LEU A 115 3.65 16.18 -8.94
N VAL A 116 2.66 16.70 -8.20
CA VAL A 116 2.82 17.89 -7.35
C VAL A 116 3.88 17.66 -6.28
N ILE A 117 3.86 16.51 -5.63
CA ILE A 117 4.81 16.17 -4.57
C ILE A 117 6.22 16.04 -5.13
N GLU A 118 6.38 15.38 -6.29
CA GLU A 118 7.67 15.17 -6.93
C GLU A 118 8.30 16.46 -7.49
N SER A 119 7.48 17.29 -8.13
CA SER A 119 7.92 18.51 -8.82
C SER A 119 7.96 19.74 -7.91
N GLY A 120 7.10 19.81 -6.89
CA GLY A 120 6.82 21.00 -6.11
C GLY A 120 5.88 22.01 -6.81
N GLN A 121 5.41 21.72 -8.03
CA GLN A 121 4.55 22.59 -8.82
C GLN A 121 3.09 22.44 -8.39
N LYS A 122 2.59 23.44 -7.64
CA LYS A 122 1.23 23.42 -7.06
C LYS A 122 0.13 23.75 -8.07
N ASP A 123 0.49 24.42 -9.17
CA ASP A 123 -0.39 24.80 -10.28
C ASP A 123 -0.85 23.62 -11.13
N LEU A 124 -0.31 22.42 -10.89
CA LEU A 124 -0.79 21.17 -11.50
C LEU A 124 -2.18 20.73 -11.00
N LEU A 125 -2.67 21.31 -9.88
CA LEU A 125 -4.01 21.06 -9.36
C LEU A 125 -4.95 22.19 -9.76
N THR A 126 -6.08 21.83 -10.36
CA THR A 126 -7.17 22.77 -10.64
C THR A 126 -7.93 23.13 -9.37
N PHE A 127 -8.78 24.15 -9.44
CA PHE A 127 -9.69 24.47 -8.34
C PHE A 127 -10.59 23.29 -7.96
N ASP A 128 -11.10 22.54 -8.94
CA ASP A 128 -11.92 21.35 -8.69
C ASP A 128 -11.13 20.22 -8.03
N ASP A 129 -9.85 20.04 -8.41
CA ASP A 129 -8.98 19.08 -7.75
C ASP A 129 -8.81 19.44 -6.26
N LEU A 130 -8.55 20.72 -5.97
CA LEU A 130 -8.38 21.22 -4.60
C LEU A 130 -9.66 21.08 -3.76
N ARG A 131 -10.82 21.40 -4.34
CA ARG A 131 -12.11 21.19 -3.67
C ARG A 131 -12.35 19.71 -3.37
N MET A 132 -12.07 18.83 -4.34
CA MET A 132 -12.22 17.38 -4.14
C MET A 132 -11.26 16.86 -3.06
N LEU A 133 -10.04 17.39 -2.98
CA LEU A 133 -9.10 17.05 -1.91
C LEU A 133 -9.61 17.50 -0.54
N ASP A 134 -10.14 18.71 -0.43
CA ASP A 134 -10.72 19.23 0.82
C ASP A 134 -11.93 18.38 1.26
N ASP A 135 -12.84 18.06 0.33
CA ASP A 135 -13.99 17.16 0.58
C ASP A 135 -13.52 15.77 1.06
N ARG A 136 -12.50 15.20 0.39
CA ARG A 136 -11.92 13.90 0.77
C ARG A 136 -11.23 13.96 2.13
N ASN A 137 -10.46 15.01 2.42
CA ASN A 137 -9.77 15.17 3.70
C ASN A 137 -10.76 15.31 4.87
N ARG A 138 -11.94 15.89 4.64
CA ARG A 138 -13.02 16.02 5.63
C ARG A 138 -13.87 14.75 5.77
N SER A 139 -13.74 13.77 4.89
CA SER A 139 -14.43 12.49 5.02
C SER A 139 -13.86 11.65 6.17
N GLU A 140 -14.60 10.60 6.58
CA GLU A 140 -14.14 9.69 7.62
C GLU A 140 -12.83 8.96 7.24
N HIS A 141 -12.76 8.47 6.00
CA HIS A 141 -11.54 7.84 5.50
C HIS A 141 -10.40 8.85 5.33
N GLY A 142 -10.68 10.09 4.92
CA GLY A 142 -9.67 11.15 4.87
C GLY A 142 -9.01 11.40 6.22
N ARG A 143 -9.80 11.53 7.28
CA ARG A 143 -9.28 11.70 8.65
C ARG A 143 -8.47 10.49 9.13
N ALA A 144 -8.95 9.28 8.90
CA ALA A 144 -8.25 8.06 9.31
C ALA A 144 -6.90 7.88 8.57
N PHE A 145 -6.88 8.14 7.26
CA PHE A 145 -5.65 8.12 6.48
C PHE A 145 -4.71 9.30 6.82
N GLY A 146 -5.26 10.45 7.24
CA GLY A 146 -4.49 11.54 7.82
C GLY A 146 -3.77 11.12 9.11
N ALA A 147 -4.48 10.49 10.04
CA ALA A 147 -3.88 9.95 11.27
C ALA A 147 -2.79 8.90 10.99
N PHE A 148 -2.99 8.04 9.98
CA PHE A 148 -1.96 7.13 9.49
C PHE A 148 -0.75 7.87 8.89
N ALA A 149 -0.96 8.94 8.12
CA ALA A 149 0.13 9.72 7.54
C ALA A 149 0.97 10.44 8.60
N ASP A 150 0.35 10.82 9.73
CA ASP A 150 1.02 11.43 10.87
C ASP A 150 1.71 10.42 11.80
N ASP A 151 1.58 9.11 11.54
CA ASP A 151 2.24 8.05 12.31
C ASP A 151 3.75 8.07 12.04
N LYS A 152 4.49 8.62 13.00
CA LYS A 152 5.96 8.72 12.96
C LYS A 152 6.63 7.35 12.95
N GLU A 153 6.08 6.36 13.66
CA GLU A 153 6.64 5.01 13.68
C GLU A 153 6.44 4.34 12.32
N GLY A 154 5.26 4.49 11.72
CA GLY A 154 4.94 3.96 10.39
C GLY A 154 5.85 4.58 9.32
N SER A 155 6.02 5.90 9.38
CA SER A 155 6.94 6.62 8.50
C SER A 155 8.39 6.13 8.66
N ALA A 156 8.87 5.97 9.90
CA ALA A 156 10.22 5.46 10.16
C ALA A 156 10.43 4.01 9.67
N ALA A 157 9.41 3.15 9.81
CA ALA A 157 9.46 1.78 9.32
C ALA A 157 9.61 1.72 7.80
N VAL A 158 8.85 2.55 7.07
CA VAL A 158 8.95 2.64 5.60
C VAL A 158 10.33 3.12 5.16
N VAL A 159 10.84 4.21 5.75
CA VAL A 159 12.18 4.73 5.44
C VAL A 159 13.27 3.70 5.72
N THR A 160 13.14 2.95 6.81
CA THR A 160 14.07 1.87 7.17
C THR A 160 14.04 0.75 6.14
N ALA A 161 12.85 0.28 5.74
CA ALA A 161 12.69 -0.75 4.73
C ALA A 161 13.29 -0.33 3.37
N MET A 162 13.01 0.90 2.93
CA MET A 162 13.60 1.48 1.72
C MET A 162 15.12 1.55 1.79
N SER A 163 15.67 1.90 2.95
CA SER A 163 17.12 2.02 3.15
C SER A 163 17.83 0.68 3.12
N LEU A 164 17.22 -0.37 3.69
CA LEU A 164 17.77 -1.73 3.75
C LEU A 164 17.61 -2.52 2.45
N TYR A 165 16.73 -2.10 1.54
CA TYR A 165 16.56 -2.77 0.25
C TYR A 165 17.86 -2.76 -0.58
N VAL A 166 18.24 -3.92 -1.11
CA VAL A 166 19.38 -4.10 -2.02
C VAL A 166 18.86 -4.60 -3.37
N PRO A 167 19.03 -3.84 -4.47
CA PRO A 167 18.60 -4.30 -5.80
C PRO A 167 19.30 -5.60 -6.21
N LYS A 168 18.56 -6.51 -6.85
CA LYS A 168 19.08 -7.84 -7.22
C LYS A 168 20.17 -7.85 -8.31
N HIS A 169 20.44 -6.71 -8.95
CA HIS A 169 21.38 -6.59 -10.09
C HIS A 169 22.61 -5.73 -9.80
N SER A 170 22.95 -5.50 -8.53
CA SER A 170 24.08 -4.64 -8.11
C SER A 170 25.34 -5.43 -7.68
N ARG A 171 25.56 -6.62 -8.25
CA ARG A 171 26.82 -7.38 -8.07
C ARG A 171 27.49 -7.62 -9.42
#